data_AF-A0A7Y3A2S5-F1
#
_entry.id   AF-A0A7Y3A2S5-F1
#
_cell.length_a   1.000
_cell.length_b   1.000
_cell.length_c   1.000
_cell.angle_alpha   90.00
_cell.angle_beta   90.00
_cell.angle_gamma   90.00
#
_symmetry.space_group_name_H-M   'P 1'
#
loop_
_entity.id
_entity.type
_entity.pdbx_description
1 polymer ?
#
loop_
_entity_poly.entity_id
_entity_poly.type
_entity_poly.pdbx_seq_one_letter_code
_entity_poly.pdbx_strand_id
1 'polypeptide(L)' 'MKTDKEVLRRGIRYMFITAFLMFTGPSLLYVALTNEEKPLYIPLLILSLILCIGAIVMG' A
#
# COMPACT_ATOMS: atom_id res chain seq x y z
N MET A 1 29.74 -1.56 -19.95
CA MET A 1 29.18 -1.59 -18.58
C MET A 1 27.95 -2.49 -18.60
N LYS A 2 27.89 -3.57 -17.80
CA LYS A 2 26.69 -4.44 -17.72
C LYS A 2 25.91 -4.01 -16.47
N THR A 3 24.62 -3.71 -16.61
CA THR A 3 23.74 -3.43 -15.47
C THR A 3 23.71 -4.62 -14.54
N ASP A 4 23.82 -4.36 -13.24
CA ASP A 4 23.65 -5.39 -12.23
C ASP A 4 22.19 -5.83 -12.18
N LYS A 5 21.93 -7.02 -12.72
CA LYS A 5 20.58 -7.59 -12.83
C LYS A 5 19.98 -7.88 -11.45
N GLU A 6 20.80 -8.07 -10.43
CA GLU A 6 20.33 -8.34 -9.07
C GLU A 6 19.75 -7.06 -8.46
N VAL A 7 20.45 -5.94 -8.59
CA VAL A 7 19.95 -4.63 -8.17
C VAL A 7 18.68 -4.26 -8.92
N LEU A 8 18.64 -4.48 -10.24
CA LEU A 8 17.46 -4.20 -11.06
C LEU A 8 16.25 -5.05 -10.61
N ARG A 9 16.44 -6.35 -10.37
CA ARG A 9 15.37 -7.23 -9.90
C ARG A 9 14.82 -6.79 -8.55
N ARG A 10 15.70 -6.39 -7.62
CA ARG A 10 15.30 -5.88 -6.30
C ARG A 10 14.51 -4.57 -6.43
N GLY A 11 14.99 -3.62 -7.23
CA GLY A 11 14.31 -2.36 -7.49
C GLY A 11 12.90 -2.55 -8.06
N ILE A 12 12.76 -3.39 -9.09
CA ILE A 12 11.45 -3.72 -9.68
C ILE A 12 10.50 -4.31 -8.63
N ARG A 13 10.98 -5.24 -7.79
CA ARG A 13 10.17 -5.83 -6.72
C ARG A 13 9.68 -4.78 -5.72
N TYR A 14 10.54 -3.86 -5.31
CA TYR A 14 10.14 -2.75 -4.44
C TYR A 14 9.10 -1.85 -5.10
N MET A 15 9.31 -1.46 -6.36
CA MET A 15 8.36 -0.62 -7.10
C MET A 15 6.98 -1.26 -7.19
N PHE A 16 6.90 -2.57 -7.45
CA PHE A 16 5.62 -3.29 -7.48
C PHE A 16 4.91 -3.28 -6.12
N ILE A 17 5.64 -3.50 -5.03
CA ILE A 17 5.04 -3.52 -3.69
C ILE A 17 4.57 -2.11 -3.30
N THR A 18 5.40 -1.09 -3.54
CA THR A 18 5.05 0.31 -3.26
C THR A 18 3.85 0.74 -4.10
N ALA A 19 3.83 0.46 -5.40
CA ALA A 19 2.68 0.76 -6.25
C ALA A 19 1.41 0.08 -5.72
N PHE A 20 1.48 -1.21 -5.37
CA PHE A 20 0.34 -1.92 -4.80
C PHE A 20 -0.16 -1.25 -3.51
N LEU A 21 0.73 -0.90 -2.58
CA LEU A 21 0.38 -0.21 -1.34
C LEU A 21 -0.25 1.16 -1.59
N MET A 22 0.31 1.96 -2.52
CA MET A 22 -0.18 3.31 -2.86
C MET A 22 -1.61 3.30 -3.42
N PHE A 23 -2.03 2.26 -4.13
CA PHE A 23 -3.41 2.13 -4.59
C PHE A 23 -4.31 1.50 -3.52
N THR A 24 -3.83 0.46 -2.84
CA THR A 24 -4.66 -0.34 -1.94
C THR A 24 -4.99 0.40 -0.64
N GLY A 25 -4.04 1.16 -0.06
CA GLY A 25 -4.26 1.93 1.17
C GLY A 25 -5.39 2.96 1.03
N PRO A 26 -5.30 3.92 0.09
CA PRO A 26 -6.34 4.92 -0.14
C PRO A 26 -7.67 4.30 -0.61
N SER A 27 -7.64 3.23 -1.39
CA SER A 27 -8.87 2.55 -1.83
C SER A 27 -9.63 1.94 -0.65
N LEU A 28 -8.91 1.24 0.26
CA LEU A 28 -9.51 0.71 1.48
C LEU A 28 -9.96 1.81 2.43
N LEU A 29 -9.23 2.93 2.49
CA LEU A 29 -9.62 4.09 3.29
C LEU A 29 -10.94 4.67 2.77
N TYR A 30 -11.08 4.83 1.45
CA TYR A 30 -12.34 5.26 0.84
C TYR A 30 -13.49 4.29 1.15
N VAL A 31 -13.27 2.98 1.05
CA VAL A 31 -14.28 1.97 1.39
C VAL A 31 -14.65 2.05 2.88
N ALA A 32 -13.69 2.23 3.78
CA ALA A 32 -13.97 2.39 5.20
C ALA A 32 -14.85 3.62 5.46
N LEU A 33 -14.43 4.79 4.96
CA LEU A 33 -15.13 6.07 5.15
C LEU A 33 -16.51 6.14 4.48
N THR A 34 -16.77 5.33 3.45
CA THR A 34 -18.09 5.26 2.81
C THR A 34 -19.02 4.22 3.46
N ASN A 35 -18.50 3.38 4.36
CA ASN A 35 -19.23 2.29 4.99
C ASN A 35 -19.18 2.39 6.52
N GLU A 36 -19.26 3.61 7.06
CA GLU A 36 -19.06 3.89 8.50
C GLU A 36 -20.09 3.18 9.42
N GLU A 37 -21.27 2.86 8.89
CA GLU A 37 -22.32 2.18 9.65
C GLU A 37 -22.11 0.66 9.78
N LYS A 38 -21.09 0.10 9.12
CA LYS A 38 -20.79 -1.34 9.20
C LYS A 38 -19.86 -1.64 10.39
N PRO A 39 -20.05 -2.78 11.08
CA PRO A 39 -19.19 -3.18 12.21
C PRO A 39 -17.71 -3.35 11.84
N LEU A 40 -17.40 -3.45 10.55
CA LEU A 40 -16.03 -3.54 10.02
C LEU A 40 -15.36 -2.17 9.80
N TYR A 41 -16.03 -1.04 10.05
CA TYR A 41 -15.48 0.30 9.87
C TYR A 41 -14.14 0.49 10.60
N ILE A 42 -14.12 0.25 11.91
CA ILE A 42 -12.92 0.46 12.74
C ILE A 42 -11.76 -0.45 12.28
N PRO A 43 -11.97 -1.77 12.06
CA PRO A 43 -10.94 -2.63 11.47
C PRO A 43 -10.40 -2.16 10.11
N LEU A 44 -11.28 -1.77 9.18
CA LEU A 44 -10.91 -1.32 7.84
C LEU A 44 -10.16 0.02 7.89
N LEU A 45 -10.58 0.92 8.77
CA LEU A 45 -9.93 2.21 8.99
C LEU A 45 -8.50 2.02 9.50
N ILE A 46 -8.29 1.18 10.50
CA ILE A 46 -6.95 0.88 11.03
C ILE A 46 -6.08 0.23 9.95
N LEU A 47 -6.61 -0.76 9.23
CA LEU A 47 -5.87 -1.45 8.17
C LEU A 47 -5.45 -0.50 7.04
N SER A 48 -6.37 0.35 6.58
CA SER A 48 -6.08 1.31 5.52
C SER A 48 -5.03 2.35 5.92
N LEU A 49 -5.06 2.83 7.17
CA LEU A 49 -4.03 3.72 7.70
C LEU A 49 -2.66 3.05 7.76
N ILE A 50 -2.59 1.80 8.22
CA ILE A 50 -1.34 1.02 8.24
C ILE A 50 -0.79 0.85 6.83
N LEU A 51 -1.63 0.53 5.84
CA LEU A 51 -1.22 0.38 4.45
C LEU A 51 -0.75 1.72 3.85
N CYS A 52 -1.41 2.84 4.16
CA CYS A 52 -0.97 4.16 3.74
C CYS A 52 0.39 4.55 4.34
N ILE A 53 0.60 4.32 5.64
CA ILE A 53 1.89 4.57 6.30
C ILE A 53 2.97 3.66 5.70
N GLY A 54 2.65 2.38 5.48
CA GLY A 54 3.54 1.43 4.81
C GLY A 54 3.94 1.89 3.41
N ALA A 55 3.00 2.45 2.64
CA ALA A 55 3.28 3.03 1.32
C ALA A 55 4.29 4.18 1.41
N ILE A 56 4.14 5.08 2.39
CA ILE A 56 5.02 6.23 2.60
C ILE A 56 6.43 5.79 3.06
N VAL A 57 6.52 4.76 3.89
CA VAL A 57 7.81 4.25 4.39
C VAL A 57 8.58 3.48 3.30
N MET A 58 7.86 2.85 2.37
CA MET A 58 8.45 2.03 1.30
C MET A 58 8.68 2.77 -0.02
N GLY A 59 7.99 3.89 -0.25
CA GLY A 59 8.15 4.73 -1.45
C GLY A 59 9.27 5.74 -1.30
#